data_AF-A0A9E5EM32-F1
#
_entry.id   AF-A0A9E5EM32-F1
#
_cell.length_a   1.000
_cell.length_b   1.000
_cell.length_c   1.000
_cell.angle_alpha   90.00
_cell.angle_beta   90.00
_cell.angle_gamma   90.00
#
_symmetry.space_group_name_H-M   'P 1'
#
loop_
_entity.id
_entity.type
_entity.pdbx_description
1 polymer ?
#
loop_
_entity_poly.entity_id
_entity_poly.type
_entity_poly.pdbx_seq_one_letter_code
_entity_poly.pdbx_strand_id
1 'polypeptide(L)'
;MVGPYKNEFQPDTPHTDKTATPIAFEEVRDARVIHIFDGEYRSARLTGTFQVAVNQGPVNPESDAFYAECYWFGCRPGMSWPLIRLVSRCWREEKNYTGPVIRNIGRLEP
;
A
#
# COMPACT_ATOMS: atom_id res chain seq x y z
N MET A 1 17.23 13.11 -7.77
CA MET A 1 17.36 11.68 -8.15
C MET A 1 15.96 11.13 -8.30
N VAL A 2 15.57 10.77 -9.53
CA VAL A 2 14.31 10.07 -9.81
C VAL A 2 14.48 8.68 -9.22
N GLY A 3 13.78 8.37 -8.12
CA GLY A 3 13.87 7.06 -7.47
C GLY A 3 13.51 5.91 -8.43
N PRO A 4 13.75 4.64 -8.05
CA PRO A 4 13.52 3.46 -8.92
C PRO A 4 12.03 3.24 -9.30
N TYR A 5 11.14 4.12 -8.84
CA TYR A 5 9.71 3.98 -8.98
C TYR A 5 9.19 4.63 -10.25
N LYS A 6 8.36 3.87 -10.96
CA LYS A 6 7.73 4.31 -12.21
C LYS A 6 6.28 4.68 -11.94
N ASN A 7 5.82 5.80 -12.49
CA ASN A 7 4.45 6.29 -12.31
C ASN A 7 3.42 5.60 -13.22
N GLU A 8 3.81 4.49 -13.84
CA GLU A 8 3.00 3.70 -14.75
C GLU A 8 3.39 2.22 -14.67
N PHE A 9 2.44 1.34 -14.98
CA PHE A 9 2.71 -0.09 -15.11
C PHE A 9 3.69 -0.34 -16.26
N GLN A 10 4.70 -1.15 -15.99
CA GLN A 10 5.57 -1.66 -17.05
C GLN A 10 5.01 -2.96 -17.62
N PRO A 11 5.30 -3.31 -18.88
CA PRO A 11 4.79 -4.53 -19.51
C PRO A 11 5.14 -5.83 -18.76
N ASP A 12 6.27 -5.84 -18.05
CA ASP A 12 6.79 -6.94 -17.24
C ASP A 12 6.27 -6.95 -15.79
N THR A 13 5.54 -5.91 -15.39
CA THR A 13 4.99 -5.82 -14.04
C THR A 13 3.82 -6.80 -13.91
N PRO A 14 3.85 -7.75 -12.95
CA PRO A 14 2.81 -8.76 -12.83
C PRO A 14 1.45 -8.12 -12.51
N HIS A 15 0.39 -8.63 -13.14
CA HIS A 15 -0.95 -8.13 -12.85
C HIS A 15 -1.46 -8.59 -11.48
N THR A 16 -1.17 -9.84 -11.10
CA THR A 16 -1.47 -10.41 -9.79
C THR A 16 -0.29 -11.23 -9.29
N ASP A 17 -0.14 -11.33 -7.97
CA ASP A 17 0.88 -12.17 -7.35
C ASP A 17 0.52 -12.52 -5.90
N LYS A 18 0.20 -13.79 -5.64
CA LYS A 18 -0.14 -14.28 -4.30
C LYS A 18 1.04 -14.33 -3.33
N THR A 19 2.27 -14.31 -3.83
CA THR A 19 3.50 -14.40 -3.06
C THR A 19 4.14 -13.04 -2.79
N ALA A 20 3.55 -11.96 -3.33
CA ALA A 20 4.06 -10.63 -3.09
C ALA A 20 3.89 -10.23 -1.62
N THR A 21 4.86 -9.49 -1.12
CA THR A 21 5.01 -9.06 0.27
C THR A 21 5.53 -7.62 0.31
N PRO A 22 5.42 -6.88 1.43
CA PRO A 22 6.16 -5.65 1.60
C PRO A 22 7.67 -5.85 1.43
N ILE A 23 8.30 -5.09 0.53
CA ILE A 23 9.74 -5.19 0.22
C ILE A 23 10.50 -3.89 0.39
N ALA A 24 9.79 -2.77 0.52
CA ALA A 24 10.40 -1.48 0.84
C ALA A 24 9.49 -0.68 1.75
N PHE A 25 10.12 0.12 2.61
CA PHE A 25 9.47 0.97 3.59
C PHE A 25 10.00 2.40 3.46
N GLU A 26 9.19 3.38 3.83
CA GLU A 26 9.55 4.80 3.84
C GLU A 26 9.20 5.40 5.20
N GLU A 27 10.08 6.22 5.75
CA GLU A 27 9.81 6.97 6.97
C GLU A 27 8.92 8.18 6.66
N VAL A 28 7.80 8.29 7.36
CA VAL A 28 6.86 9.39 7.21
C VAL A 28 6.76 10.18 8.50
N ARG A 29 6.32 11.45 8.41
CA ARG A 29 6.09 12.33 9.56
C ARG A 29 4.71 12.95 9.46
N ASP A 30 4.01 12.97 10.59
CA ASP A 30 2.65 13.53 10.72
C ASP A 30 1.70 13.05 9.60
N ALA A 31 1.79 11.74 9.30
CA ALA A 31 1.05 11.14 8.21
C ALA A 31 -0.22 10.45 8.70
N ARG A 32 -1.23 10.47 7.84
CA ARG A 32 -2.42 9.64 7.99
C ARG A 32 -2.13 8.23 7.50
N VAL A 33 -2.29 7.24 8.37
CA VAL A 33 -1.98 5.84 8.07
C VAL A 33 -3.14 4.92 8.46
N ILE A 34 -3.15 3.73 7.86
CA ILE A 34 -3.94 2.59 8.30
C ILE A 34 -2.99 1.45 8.63
N HIS A 35 -3.10 0.96 9.87
CA HIS A 35 -2.52 -0.31 10.29
C HIS A 35 -3.51 -1.42 9.96
N ILE A 36 -3.07 -2.40 9.16
CA ILE A 36 -3.86 -3.56 8.78
C ILE A 36 -3.21 -4.82 9.32
N PHE A 37 -4.03 -5.73 9.87
CA PHE A 37 -3.59 -7.08 10.21
C PHE A 37 -3.85 -8.05 9.07
N ASP A 38 -4.86 -7.77 8.24
CA ASP A 38 -5.30 -8.67 7.20
C ASP A 38 -5.93 -7.90 6.02
N GLY A 39 -5.11 -7.56 5.04
CA GLY A 39 -5.53 -6.94 3.80
C GLY A 39 -5.19 -7.75 2.56
N GLU A 40 -5.76 -7.34 1.44
CA GLU A 40 -5.55 -7.96 0.14
C GLU A 40 -5.36 -6.92 -0.96
N TYR A 41 -4.37 -7.16 -1.82
CA TYR A 41 -4.21 -6.43 -3.07
C TYR A 41 -3.63 -7.35 -4.13
N ARG A 42 -4.30 -7.45 -5.30
CA ARG A 42 -3.81 -8.25 -6.44
C ARG A 42 -3.43 -9.69 -6.06
N SER A 43 -4.27 -10.31 -5.24
CA SER A 43 -4.11 -11.67 -4.67
C SER A 43 -3.03 -11.83 -3.58
N ALA A 44 -2.27 -10.78 -3.26
CA ALA A 44 -1.31 -10.78 -2.15
C ALA A 44 -2.02 -10.52 -0.82
N ARG A 45 -1.65 -11.25 0.23
CA ARG A 45 -2.08 -10.98 1.61
C ARG A 45 -1.08 -10.06 2.29
N LEU A 46 -1.58 -8.97 2.87
CA LEU A 46 -0.76 -7.87 3.36
C LEU A 46 -1.07 -7.57 4.82
N THR A 47 0.00 -7.37 5.59
CA THR A 47 -0.04 -6.95 6.99
C THR A 47 0.97 -5.82 7.17
N GLY A 48 0.59 -4.77 7.90
CA GLY A 48 1.48 -3.66 8.24
C GLY A 48 0.82 -2.30 8.15
N THR A 49 1.65 -1.25 8.09
CA THR A 49 1.19 0.14 8.08
C THR A 49 1.30 0.72 6.68
N PHE A 50 0.22 1.29 6.18
CA PHE A 50 0.20 2.01 4.90
C PHE A 50 -0.17 3.47 5.12
N GLN A 51 0.52 4.38 4.44
CA GLN A 51 0.07 5.76 4.32
C GLN A 51 -1.17 5.83 3.43
N VAL A 52 -2.17 6.59 3.85
CA VAL A 52 -3.40 6.85 3.09
C VAL A 52 -3.12 7.89 2.01
N ALA A 53 -3.70 7.70 0.82
CA ALA A 53 -3.61 8.65 -0.27
C ALA A 53 -4.06 10.06 0.13
N VAL A 54 -3.27 11.09 -0.22
CA VAL A 54 -3.49 12.50 0.18
C VAL A 54 -4.91 13.01 -0.11
N ASN A 55 -5.51 12.56 -1.21
CA ASN A 55 -6.86 12.99 -1.63
C ASN A 55 -8.00 12.07 -1.19
N GLN A 56 -7.73 11.06 -0.35
CA GLN A 56 -8.78 10.19 0.15
C GLN A 56 -9.44 10.80 1.38
N GLY A 57 -10.77 10.83 1.39
CA GLY A 57 -11.58 11.19 2.57
C GLY A 57 -11.40 10.22 3.75
N PRO A 58 -12.13 10.42 4.87
CA PRO A 58 -12.14 9.48 5.99
C PRO A 58 -12.41 8.05 5.52
N VAL A 59 -11.67 7.07 6.03
CA VAL A 59 -11.95 5.66 5.71
C VAL A 59 -13.13 5.28 6.57
N ASN A 60 -14.27 5.01 5.93
CA ASN A 60 -15.48 4.63 6.65
C ASN A 60 -15.17 3.34 7.43
N PRO A 61 -15.54 3.23 8.73
CA PRO A 61 -15.47 1.98 9.49
C PRO A 61 -16.14 0.77 8.78
N GLU A 62 -17.13 1.03 7.92
CA GLU A 62 -17.81 0.03 7.10
C GLU A 62 -17.14 -0.20 5.74
N SER A 63 -16.15 0.63 5.37
CA SER A 63 -15.41 0.46 4.13
C SER A 63 -14.53 -0.77 4.21
N ASP A 64 -14.55 -1.54 3.14
CA ASP A 64 -13.74 -2.71 2.92
C ASP A 64 -12.43 -2.39 2.20
N ALA A 65 -12.10 -1.12 1.93
CA ALA A 65 -10.90 -0.76 1.19
C ALA A 65 -10.42 0.69 1.39
N PHE A 66 -9.15 0.92 1.08
CA PHE A 66 -8.57 2.27 1.03
C PHE A 66 -7.45 2.37 -0.02
N TYR A 67 -7.20 3.57 -0.50
CA TYR A 67 -6.08 3.87 -1.39
C TYR A 67 -4.81 4.12 -0.57
N ALA A 68 -3.80 3.28 -0.77
CA ALA A 68 -2.52 3.35 -0.07
C ALA A 68 -1.43 3.98 -0.95
N GLU A 69 -0.61 4.89 -0.43
CA GLU A 69 0.50 5.51 -1.19
C GLU A 69 1.71 4.58 -1.31
N CYS A 70 1.54 3.45 -1.98
CA CYS A 70 2.59 2.46 -2.21
C CYS A 70 2.69 2.06 -3.69
N TYR A 71 3.77 1.36 -4.01
CA TYR A 71 4.06 0.81 -5.32
C TYR A 71 3.82 -0.70 -5.35
N TRP A 72 3.59 -1.21 -6.56
CA TRP A 72 3.50 -2.63 -6.87
C TRP A 72 4.61 -2.98 -7.85
N PHE A 73 5.58 -3.79 -7.41
CA PHE A 73 6.81 -4.11 -8.13
C PHE A 73 7.49 -2.84 -8.66
N GLY A 74 7.56 -1.82 -7.80
CA GLY A 74 8.14 -0.52 -8.12
C GLY A 74 7.30 0.37 -9.06
N CYS A 75 6.11 -0.07 -9.45
CA CYS A 75 5.25 0.65 -10.38
C CYS A 75 3.98 1.17 -9.68
N ARG A 76 3.57 2.39 -10.02
CA ARG A 76 2.31 2.95 -9.55
C ARG A 76 1.17 2.45 -10.45
N PRO A 77 0.05 2.00 -9.87
CA PRO A 77 -1.12 1.61 -10.64
C PRO A 77 -1.83 2.75 -11.38
N GLY A 78 -1.36 3.08 -12.59
CA GLY A 78 -2.05 3.99 -13.50
C GLY A 78 -2.42 5.34 -12.86
N MET A 79 -3.64 5.83 -13.12
CA MET A 79 -4.11 7.14 -12.63
C MET A 79 -4.39 7.19 -11.12
N SER A 80 -4.27 6.09 -10.37
CA SER A 80 -4.58 6.03 -8.94
C SER A 80 -3.47 5.36 -8.12
N TRP A 81 -3.72 5.19 -6.83
CA TRP A 81 -2.88 4.43 -5.90
C TRP A 81 -3.44 3.00 -5.74
N PRO A 82 -2.67 2.03 -5.22
CA PRO A 82 -3.22 0.72 -4.86
C PRO A 82 -4.45 0.81 -3.95
N LEU A 83 -5.55 0.18 -4.37
CA LEU A 83 -6.76 0.02 -3.54
C LEU A 83 -6.62 -1.26 -2.72
N ILE A 84 -6.17 -1.13 -1.47
CA ILE A 84 -5.99 -2.24 -0.54
C ILE A 84 -7.36 -2.60 0.05
N ARG A 85 -7.78 -3.86 -0.11
CA ARG A 85 -8.97 -4.40 0.56
C ARG A 85 -8.64 -4.82 1.98
N LEU A 86 -9.55 -4.53 2.91
CA LEU A 86 -9.51 -4.89 4.32
C LEU A 86 -10.34 -6.16 4.48
N VAL A 87 -9.70 -7.32 4.57
CA VAL A 87 -10.41 -8.61 4.57
C VAL A 87 -10.96 -8.94 5.95
N SER A 88 -10.29 -8.51 7.01
CA SER A 88 -10.85 -8.51 8.36
C SER A 88 -11.15 -7.08 8.82
N ARG A 89 -12.00 -6.95 9.84
CA ARG A 89 -12.22 -5.68 10.55
C ARG A 89 -11.08 -5.34 11.52
N CYS A 90 -9.98 -6.08 11.50
CA CYS A 90 -8.80 -5.81 12.31
C CYS A 90 -7.91 -4.80 11.59
N TRP A 91 -8.27 -3.52 11.72
CA TRP A 91 -7.47 -2.40 11.27
C TRP A 91 -7.66 -1.19 12.19
N ARG A 92 -6.73 -0.23 12.12
CA ARG A 92 -6.79 1.03 12.87
C ARG A 92 -6.30 2.18 12.00
N GLU A 93 -7.07 3.25 11.93
CA GLU A 93 -6.62 4.52 11.36
C GLU A 93 -5.91 5.36 12.43
N GLU A 94 -4.80 6.00 12.05
CA GLU A 94 -4.04 6.93 12.87
C GLU A 94 -3.67 8.16 12.03
N LYS A 95 -3.95 9.37 12.53
CA LYS A 95 -3.91 10.60 11.71
C LYS A 95 -2.59 11.35 11.75
N ASN A 96 -1.77 11.11 12.78
CA ASN A 96 -0.55 11.88 13.08
C ASN A 96 0.64 10.95 13.28
N TYR A 97 0.69 9.86 12.51
CA TYR A 97 1.70 8.83 12.65
C TYR A 97 3.06 9.32 12.16
N THR A 98 4.11 8.96 12.90
CA THR A 98 5.50 9.15 12.51
C THR A 98 6.23 7.82 12.66
N GLY A 99 6.85 7.36 11.58
CA GLY A 99 7.51 6.06 11.53
C GLY A 99 7.47 5.42 10.14
N PRO A 100 7.86 4.14 10.03
CA PRO A 100 7.92 3.45 8.75
C PRO A 100 6.53 3.03 8.24
N VAL A 101 6.28 3.29 6.96
CA VAL A 101 5.13 2.76 6.20
C VAL A 101 5.60 1.90 5.04
N ILE A 102 4.76 0.95 4.62
CA ILE A 102 5.02 0.13 3.44
C ILE A 102 4.98 1.02 2.20
N ARG A 103 6.09 1.04 1.47
CA ARG A 103 6.25 1.85 0.26
C ARG A 103 6.22 1.04 -1.03
N ASN A 104 6.61 -0.23 -0.98
CA ASN A 104 6.57 -1.10 -2.16
C ASN A 104 6.19 -2.53 -1.77
N ILE A 105 5.35 -3.14 -2.61
CA ILE A 105 4.95 -4.54 -2.53
C ILE A 105 5.53 -5.28 -3.74
N GLY A 106 6.17 -6.42 -3.53
CA GLY A 106 6.76 -7.22 -4.60
C GLY A 106 7.29 -8.55 -4.08
N ARG A 107 8.24 -9.16 -4.79
CA ARG A 107 8.96 -10.34 -4.27
C ARG A 107 10.27 -9.89 -3.66
N LEU A 108 10.62 -10.50 -2.53
CA LEU A 108 12.02 -10.49 -2.10
C LEU A 108 12.79 -11.26 -3.17
N GLU A 109 13.76 -10.62 -3.80
CA GLU A 109 14.69 -11.35 -4.66
C GLU A 109 15.42 -12.39 -3.76
N PRO A 110 15.62 -13.63 -4.25
CA PRO A 110 16.33 -14.66 -3.51
C PRO A 110 17.80 -14.32 -3.26
#